data_AF-A0A2T4DN10-F1
#
_entry.id   AF-A0A2T4DN10-F1
#
_cell.length_a   1.000
_cell.length_b   1.000
_cell.length_c   1.000
_cell.angle_alpha   90.00
_cell.angle_beta   90.00
_cell.angle_gamma   90.00
#
_symmetry.space_group_name_H-M   'P 1'
#
loop_
_entity.id
_entity.type
_entity.pdbx_description
1 polymer ?
#
loop_
_entity_poly.entity_id
_entity_poly.type
_entity_poly.pdbx_seq_one_letter_code
_entity_poly.pdbx_strand_id
1 'polypeptide(L)'
;MYWPVTDSLGLEKMQAEMKEEESERLALKVITVDYVKPGEQQPEADHFFKGEETFMGYSEEKYWRSGTGWFSYELRDPSQKASYFQIGIMARKGESFDVLVNGELLKRFEASGGEELFKIKWPYSSKSGRYEVSFRSVDQARMPRIFDVRLLTDN
;
A
#
# COMPACT_ATOMS: atom_id res chain seq x y z
N MET A 1 -2.05 -35.79 19.35
CA MET A 1 -1.29 -36.02 18.11
C MET A 1 -2.29 -36.42 17.03
N TYR A 2 -2.55 -35.52 16.09
CA TYR A 2 -3.32 -35.84 14.89
C TYR A 2 -2.69 -35.10 13.72
N TRP A 3 -2.13 -35.86 12.80
CA TRP A 3 -1.58 -35.39 11.54
C TRP A 3 -2.45 -35.98 10.43
N PRO A 4 -3.24 -35.20 9.69
CA PRO A 4 -3.90 -35.72 8.52
C PRO A 4 -2.90 -35.79 7.37
N VAL A 5 -2.88 -36.97 6.75
CA VAL A 5 -2.11 -37.34 5.57
C VAL A 5 -2.58 -36.47 4.40
N THR A 6 -1.77 -35.48 4.04
CA THR A 6 -1.92 -34.70 2.81
C THR A 6 -1.60 -35.60 1.62
N ASP A 7 -2.67 -35.95 0.91
CA ASP A 7 -2.71 -36.43 -0.46
C ASP A 7 -1.64 -35.74 -1.33
N SER A 8 -0.72 -36.53 -1.89
CA SER A 8 0.48 -36.05 -2.57
C SER A 8 0.21 -35.08 -3.73
N LEU A 9 -1.00 -35.11 -4.32
CA LEU A 9 -1.42 -34.20 -5.40
C LEU A 9 -1.77 -32.79 -4.90
N GLY A 10 -2.22 -32.64 -3.64
CA GLY A 10 -2.48 -31.35 -3.02
C GLY A 10 -1.21 -30.64 -2.57
N LEU A 11 -0.17 -31.41 -2.21
CA LEU A 11 1.13 -30.89 -1.79
C LEU A 11 1.89 -30.22 -2.93
N GLU A 12 1.85 -30.77 -4.13
CA GLU A 12 2.52 -30.19 -5.30
C GLU A 12 1.87 -28.88 -5.75
N LYS A 13 0.54 -28.79 -5.73
CA LYS A 13 -0.18 -27.53 -5.99
C LYS A 13 0.07 -26.49 -4.91
N MET A 14 -0.05 -26.87 -3.63
CA MET A 14 0.24 -25.96 -2.53
C MET A 14 1.70 -25.48 -2.52
N GLN A 15 2.67 -26.35 -2.87
CA GLN A 15 4.07 -25.94 -3.01
C GLN A 15 4.30 -25.05 -4.24
N ALA A 16 3.61 -25.29 -5.36
CA ALA A 16 3.69 -24.43 -6.53
C ALA A 16 3.09 -23.04 -6.24
N GLU A 17 1.92 -22.98 -5.62
CA GLU A 17 1.25 -21.75 -5.19
C GLU A 17 2.09 -20.98 -4.15
N MET A 18 2.68 -21.67 -3.17
CA MET A 18 3.62 -21.03 -2.22
C MET A 18 4.88 -20.51 -2.92
N LYS A 19 5.46 -21.27 -3.86
CA LYS A 19 6.64 -20.82 -4.59
C LYS A 19 6.34 -19.63 -5.49
N GLU A 20 5.18 -19.62 -6.14
CA GLU A 20 4.77 -18.51 -7.00
C GLU A 20 4.53 -17.25 -6.16
N GLU A 21 3.77 -17.34 -5.07
CA GLU A 21 3.55 -16.22 -4.16
C GLU A 21 4.85 -15.71 -3.53
N GLU A 22 5.76 -16.62 -3.15
CA GLU A 22 7.07 -16.25 -2.61
C GLU A 22 7.95 -15.60 -3.68
N SER A 23 7.92 -16.10 -4.91
CA SER A 23 8.65 -15.52 -6.04
C SER A 23 8.13 -14.12 -6.39
N GLU A 24 6.81 -13.91 -6.39
CA GLU A 24 6.19 -12.61 -6.61
C GLU A 24 6.51 -11.63 -5.48
N ARG A 25 6.50 -12.10 -4.22
CA ARG A 25 6.92 -11.31 -3.06
C ARG A 25 8.38 -10.92 -3.14
N LEU A 26 9.25 -11.83 -3.55
CA LEU A 26 10.68 -11.57 -3.72
C LEU A 26 10.92 -10.61 -4.88
N ALA A 27 10.27 -10.81 -6.03
CA ALA A 27 10.32 -9.91 -7.16
C ALA A 27 9.86 -8.49 -6.77
N LEU A 28 8.75 -8.38 -6.04
CA LEU A 28 8.27 -7.10 -5.53
C LEU A 28 9.28 -6.44 -4.59
N LYS A 29 9.93 -7.21 -3.70
CA LYS A 29 10.97 -6.67 -2.81
C LYS A 29 12.18 -6.15 -3.59
N VAL A 30 12.59 -6.85 -4.64
CA VAL A 30 13.74 -6.46 -5.47
C VAL A 30 13.48 -5.14 -6.18
N ILE A 31 12.25 -4.92 -6.65
CA ILE A 31 11.89 -3.68 -7.36
C ILE A 31 11.40 -2.56 -6.43
N THR A 32 11.28 -2.81 -5.12
CA THR A 32 10.83 -1.80 -4.16
C THR A 32 11.97 -0.83 -3.87
N VAL A 33 11.76 0.45 -4.20
CA VAL A 33 12.69 1.53 -3.91
C VAL A 33 12.53 2.02 -2.47
N ASP A 34 11.28 2.21 -2.06
CA ASP A 34 10.94 2.74 -0.74
C ASP A 34 9.58 2.19 -0.29
N TYR A 35 9.38 2.02 1.02
CA TYR A 35 8.21 1.35 1.56
C TYR A 35 7.79 1.89 2.92
N VAL A 36 6.54 2.37 2.99
CA VAL A 36 5.88 2.76 4.24
C VAL A 36 4.82 1.73 4.59
N LYS A 37 4.79 1.37 5.89
CA LYS A 37 3.72 0.58 6.50
C LYS A 37 2.81 1.51 7.31
N PRO A 38 1.65 1.92 6.77
CA PRO A 38 0.76 2.83 7.47
C PRO A 38 0.22 2.19 8.75
N GLY A 39 0.13 2.97 9.82
CA GLY A 39 -0.30 2.50 11.14
C GLY A 39 0.80 1.90 12.02
N GLU A 40 2.04 1.74 11.54
CA GLU A 40 3.19 1.42 12.38
C GLU A 40 3.98 2.69 12.71
N GLN A 41 4.19 2.99 14.00
CA GLN A 41 4.78 4.27 14.41
C GLN A 41 6.21 4.51 13.89
N GLN A 42 7.06 3.49 13.84
CA GLN A 42 8.45 3.63 13.37
C GLN A 42 8.56 4.00 11.88
N PRO A 43 7.98 3.23 10.94
CA PRO A 43 8.06 3.60 9.52
C PRO A 43 7.38 4.94 9.24
N GLU A 44 6.30 5.27 9.93
CA GLU A 44 5.64 6.57 9.75
C GLU A 44 6.49 7.74 10.23
N ALA A 45 7.20 7.59 11.35
CA ALA A 45 8.14 8.59 11.84
C ALA A 45 9.33 8.78 10.89
N ASP A 46 9.87 7.69 10.33
CA ASP A 46 10.98 7.74 9.37
C ASP A 46 10.60 8.46 8.06
N HIS A 47 9.33 8.37 7.66
CA HIS A 47 8.77 9.00 6.47
C HIS A 47 8.02 10.31 6.78
N PHE A 48 8.39 11.00 7.86
CA PHE A 48 7.88 12.34 8.20
C PHE A 48 6.35 12.44 8.16
N PHE A 49 5.66 11.45 8.74
CA PHE A 49 4.21 11.42 8.77
C PHE A 49 3.63 12.74 9.28
N LYS A 50 2.67 13.27 8.54
CA LYS A 50 1.80 14.39 8.94
C LYS A 50 0.37 13.97 8.70
N GLY A 51 -0.56 14.41 9.53
CA GLY A 51 -1.97 14.15 9.28
C GLY A 51 -2.88 14.76 10.31
N GLU A 52 -4.16 14.84 9.93
CA GLU A 52 -5.25 15.37 10.71
C GLU A 52 -6.47 14.48 10.53
N GLU A 53 -7.22 14.25 11.61
CA GLU A 53 -8.40 13.37 11.64
C GLU A 53 -8.10 11.97 11.07
N THR A 54 -6.95 11.41 11.44
CA THR A 54 -6.51 10.06 11.05
C THR A 54 -6.76 9.04 12.15
N PHE A 55 -7.01 7.80 11.76
CA PHE A 55 -7.10 6.67 12.67
C PHE A 55 -6.33 5.47 12.10
N MET A 56 -5.83 4.64 13.00
CA MET A 56 -5.08 3.42 12.67
C MET A 56 -5.73 2.22 13.33
N GLY A 57 -5.44 1.03 12.81
CA GLY A 57 -5.90 -0.21 13.39
C GLY A 57 -5.09 -1.40 12.89
N TYR A 58 -5.54 -2.59 13.28
CA TYR A 58 -4.94 -3.86 12.90
C TYR A 58 -6.05 -4.79 12.41
N SER A 59 -5.89 -5.34 11.22
CA SER A 59 -6.79 -6.34 10.62
C SER A 59 -6.05 -7.11 9.54
N GLU A 60 -6.49 -8.32 9.18
CA GLU A 60 -5.83 -9.12 8.12
C GLU A 60 -4.33 -9.34 8.42
N GLU A 61 -4.00 -9.48 9.71
CA GLU A 61 -2.63 -9.61 10.22
C GLU A 61 -1.69 -8.44 9.84
N LYS A 62 -2.26 -7.28 9.52
CA LYS A 62 -1.53 -6.08 9.09
C LYS A 62 -2.05 -4.82 9.77
N TYR A 63 -1.12 -3.90 10.05
CA TYR A 63 -1.49 -2.54 10.43
C TYR A 63 -1.99 -1.78 9.21
N TRP A 64 -2.90 -0.85 9.46
CA TRP A 64 -3.43 0.03 8.44
C TRP A 64 -3.68 1.43 9.01
N ARG A 65 -3.70 2.42 8.12
CA ARG A 65 -4.13 3.79 8.43
C ARG A 65 -5.26 4.22 7.49
N SER A 66 -6.13 5.06 8.02
CA SER A 66 -7.23 5.71 7.31
C SER A 66 -7.55 7.03 8.03
N GLY A 67 -8.53 7.79 7.56
CA GLY A 67 -8.88 9.09 8.11
C GLY A 67 -10.13 9.69 7.46
N THR A 68 -10.66 10.74 8.07
CA THR A 68 -11.71 11.61 7.52
C THR A 68 -11.17 12.99 7.14
N GLY A 69 -9.94 13.32 7.53
CA GLY A 69 -9.22 14.51 7.10
C GLY A 69 -8.18 14.15 6.04
N TRP A 70 -6.90 14.23 6.39
CA TRP A 70 -5.80 14.00 5.47
C TRP A 70 -4.56 13.47 6.17
N PHE A 71 -3.67 12.83 5.43
CA PHE A 71 -2.33 12.51 5.88
C PHE A 71 -1.32 12.42 4.75
N SER A 72 -0.04 12.58 5.07
CA SER A 72 1.04 12.54 4.11
C SER A 72 2.27 11.80 4.63
N TYR A 73 3.06 11.29 3.69
CA TYR A 73 4.36 10.67 3.91
C TYR A 73 5.39 11.24 2.92
N GLU A 74 6.64 11.36 3.35
CA GLU A 74 7.78 11.67 2.49
C GLU A 74 8.51 10.38 2.14
N LEU A 75 8.35 9.91 0.90
CA LEU A 75 9.11 8.78 0.37
C LEU A 75 10.36 9.26 -0.37
N ARG A 76 11.40 8.45 -0.32
CA ARG A 76 12.74 8.82 -0.80
C ARG A 76 13.27 7.84 -1.84
N ASP A 77 13.75 8.39 -2.94
CA ASP A 77 14.39 7.68 -4.04
C ASP A 77 15.68 8.42 -4.43
N PRO A 78 16.74 8.34 -3.62
CA PRO A 78 17.98 9.04 -3.89
C PRO A 78 18.64 8.62 -5.21
N SER A 79 18.32 7.42 -5.71
CA SER A 79 18.83 6.90 -6.98
C SER A 79 17.97 7.26 -8.19
N GLN A 80 16.82 7.93 -8.00
CA GLN A 80 15.88 8.29 -9.07
C GLN A 80 15.47 7.11 -9.97
N LYS A 81 15.26 5.94 -9.36
CA LYS A 81 14.88 4.71 -10.07
C LYS A 81 13.39 4.42 -10.01
N ALA A 82 12.64 5.08 -9.12
CA ALA A 82 11.22 4.86 -9.00
C ALA A 82 10.49 5.31 -10.28
N SER A 83 9.75 4.37 -10.85
CA SER A 83 8.94 4.55 -12.05
C SER A 83 7.45 4.36 -11.76
N TYR A 84 7.11 3.74 -10.64
CA TYR A 84 5.73 3.52 -10.22
C TYR A 84 5.52 3.87 -8.75
N PHE A 85 4.34 4.40 -8.47
CA PHE A 85 3.79 4.55 -7.13
C PHE A 85 2.70 3.50 -6.93
N GLN A 86 2.77 2.72 -5.86
CA GLN A 86 1.80 1.68 -5.54
C GLN A 86 1.26 1.86 -4.13
N ILE A 87 -0.05 1.63 -3.96
CA ILE A 87 -0.68 1.48 -2.65
C ILE A 87 -1.47 0.18 -2.56
N GLY A 88 -1.53 -0.40 -1.38
CA GLY A 88 -2.45 -1.50 -1.06
C GLY A 88 -3.56 -1.00 -0.16
N ILE A 89 -4.79 -1.18 -0.61
CA ILE A 89 -5.97 -0.68 0.09
C ILE A 89 -7.07 -1.74 0.19
N MET A 90 -7.91 -1.59 1.20
CA MET A 90 -9.20 -2.26 1.31
C MET A 90 -10.27 -1.18 1.41
N ALA A 91 -11.22 -1.19 0.48
CA ALA A 91 -12.13 -0.07 0.28
C ALA A 91 -13.59 -0.51 0.19
N ARG A 92 -14.39 -0.08 1.16
CA ARG A 92 -15.82 -0.37 1.27
C ARG A 92 -16.64 0.62 0.46
N LYS A 93 -17.82 0.19 0.02
CA LYS A 93 -18.74 1.05 -0.76
C LYS A 93 -19.00 2.37 -0.02
N GLY A 94 -18.80 3.48 -0.73
CA GLY A 94 -18.98 4.84 -0.19
C GLY A 94 -17.74 5.45 0.45
N GLU A 95 -16.61 4.74 0.47
CA GLU A 95 -15.31 5.33 0.82
C GLU A 95 -14.67 5.99 -0.41
N SER A 96 -14.08 7.17 -0.22
CA SER A 96 -13.45 7.93 -1.30
C SER A 96 -12.30 8.78 -0.79
N PHE A 97 -11.28 8.94 -1.63
CA PHE A 97 -10.10 9.73 -1.28
C PHE A 97 -9.36 10.23 -2.53
N ASP A 98 -8.68 11.35 -2.37
CA ASP A 98 -7.72 11.88 -3.32
C ASP A 98 -6.32 11.40 -2.94
N VAL A 99 -5.60 10.86 -3.91
CA VAL A 99 -4.16 10.61 -3.84
C VAL A 99 -3.44 11.76 -4.52
N LEU A 100 -2.60 12.46 -3.78
CA LEU A 100 -1.74 13.51 -4.29
C LEU A 100 -0.28 13.10 -4.15
N VAL A 101 0.56 13.47 -5.11
CA VAL A 101 2.00 13.29 -5.02
C VAL A 101 2.67 14.62 -5.38
N ASN A 102 3.55 15.10 -4.49
CA ASN A 102 4.19 16.42 -4.60
C ASN A 102 3.19 17.58 -4.76
N GLY A 103 2.03 17.48 -4.09
CA GLY A 103 0.95 18.47 -4.15
C GLY A 103 0.05 18.39 -5.38
N GLU A 104 0.35 17.51 -6.35
CA GLU A 104 -0.46 17.31 -7.55
C GLU A 104 -1.42 16.13 -7.38
N LEU A 105 -2.68 16.29 -7.79
CA LEU A 105 -3.66 15.20 -7.76
C LEU A 105 -3.26 14.10 -8.76
N LEU A 106 -2.82 12.95 -8.24
CA LEU A 106 -2.50 11.78 -9.06
C LEU A 106 -3.77 11.08 -9.52
N LYS A 107 -4.67 10.78 -8.56
CA LYS A 107 -5.91 10.09 -8.84
C LYS A 107 -6.92 10.29 -7.70
N ARG A 108 -8.19 10.49 -8.07
CA ARG A 108 -9.33 10.29 -7.17
C ARG A 108 -9.77 8.84 -7.22
N PHE A 109 -9.92 8.22 -6.05
CA PHE A 109 -10.44 6.88 -5.89
C PHE A 109 -11.81 6.93 -5.23
N GLU A 110 -12.76 6.21 -5.81
CA GLU A 110 -14.11 6.04 -5.30
C GLU A 110 -14.41 4.54 -5.22
N ALA A 111 -14.71 4.07 -4.02
CA ALA A 111 -14.94 2.65 -3.77
C ALA A 111 -16.32 2.23 -4.26
N SER A 112 -16.36 1.44 -5.33
CA SER A 112 -17.59 0.84 -5.86
C SER A 112 -18.12 -0.32 -5.01
N GLY A 113 -17.31 -0.83 -4.07
CA GLY A 113 -17.61 -1.98 -3.21
C GLY A 113 -16.53 -3.06 -3.31
N GLY A 114 -16.07 -3.56 -2.16
CA GLY A 114 -15.07 -4.61 -2.01
C GLY A 114 -14.63 -4.69 -0.54
N GLU A 115 -14.43 -5.88 -0.01
CA GLU A 115 -13.81 -6.05 1.31
C GLU A 115 -12.49 -6.81 1.22
N GLU A 116 -11.96 -6.91 0.01
CA GLU A 116 -10.70 -7.59 -0.30
C GLU A 116 -9.56 -6.56 -0.39
N LEU A 117 -8.37 -6.98 0.03
CA LEU A 117 -7.16 -6.18 -0.15
C LEU A 117 -6.75 -6.23 -1.62
N PHE A 118 -6.66 -5.07 -2.26
CA PHE A 118 -6.15 -4.94 -3.63
C PHE A 118 -5.09 -3.85 -3.71
N LYS A 119 -4.23 -3.94 -4.73
CA LYS A 119 -3.14 -3.00 -4.97
C LYS A 119 -3.47 -2.13 -6.17
N ILE A 120 -3.20 -0.83 -6.05
CA ILE A 120 -3.30 0.11 -7.15
C ILE A 120 -1.90 0.62 -7.46
N LYS A 121 -1.54 0.58 -8.74
CA LYS A 121 -0.23 1.00 -9.25
C LYS A 121 -0.42 2.09 -10.30
N TRP A 122 0.31 3.18 -10.18
CA TRP A 122 0.35 4.28 -11.15
C TRP A 122 1.77 4.52 -11.64
N PRO A 123 1.96 4.82 -12.94
CA PRO A 123 3.24 5.33 -13.41
C PRO A 123 3.46 6.73 -12.84
N TYR A 124 4.53 6.91 -12.07
CA TYR A 124 4.90 8.20 -11.50
C TYR A 124 6.39 8.21 -11.17
N SER A 125 7.09 9.26 -11.60
CA SER A 125 8.50 9.48 -11.29
C SER A 125 8.75 10.95 -10.97
N SER A 126 9.61 11.19 -9.97
CA SER A 126 9.99 12.52 -9.50
C SER A 126 11.47 12.74 -9.79
N LYS A 127 11.79 13.82 -10.51
CA LYS A 127 13.18 14.22 -10.80
C LYS A 127 13.96 14.64 -9.56
N SER A 128 13.27 14.95 -8.46
CA SER A 128 13.91 15.35 -7.21
C SER A 128 14.36 14.16 -6.35
N GLY A 129 13.92 12.94 -6.68
CA GLY A 129 14.09 11.77 -5.81
C GLY A 129 13.31 11.86 -4.49
N ARG A 130 12.39 12.84 -4.35
CA ARG A 130 11.47 12.97 -3.22
C ARG A 130 10.03 12.89 -3.70
N TYR A 131 9.20 12.26 -2.88
CA TYR A 131 7.79 12.04 -3.15
C TYR A 131 7.01 12.38 -1.88
N GLU A 132 6.38 13.56 -1.85
CA GLU A 132 5.42 13.88 -0.80
C GLU A 132 4.06 13.30 -1.21
N VAL A 133 3.75 12.11 -0.70
CA VAL A 133 2.49 11.43 -0.97
C VAL A 133 1.47 11.85 0.06
N SER A 134 0.35 12.41 -0.37
CA SER A 134 -0.74 12.83 0.49
C SER A 134 -2.04 12.13 0.12
N PHE A 135 -2.78 11.71 1.13
CA PHE A 135 -4.10 11.11 1.05
C PHE A 135 -5.09 12.04 1.71
N ARG A 136 -6.15 12.42 1.00
CA ARG A 136 -7.15 13.35 1.49
C ARG A 136 -8.54 12.79 1.32
N SER A 137 -9.36 12.89 2.35
CA SER A 137 -10.78 12.58 2.27
C SER A 137 -11.48 13.47 1.24
N VAL A 138 -12.45 12.90 0.55
CA VAL A 138 -13.36 13.61 -0.36
C VAL A 138 -14.70 13.75 0.37
N ASP A 139 -15.22 14.98 0.48
CA ASP A 139 -16.51 15.29 1.12
C ASP A 139 -16.64 14.80 2.58
N GLN A 140 -15.54 14.80 3.35
CA GLN A 140 -15.44 14.22 4.70
C GLN A 140 -15.83 12.73 4.76
N ALA A 141 -15.87 12.04 3.62
CA ALA A 141 -16.06 10.61 3.57
C ALA A 141 -14.87 9.90 4.21
N ARG A 142 -15.12 8.72 4.75
CA ARG A 142 -14.06 7.88 5.28
C ARG A 142 -13.13 7.45 4.15
N MET A 143 -11.84 7.66 4.31
CA MET A 143 -10.84 7.09 3.40
C MET A 143 -10.78 5.57 3.58
N PRO A 144 -10.46 4.79 2.54
CA PRO A 144 -10.24 3.35 2.70
C PRO A 144 -9.04 3.07 3.59
N ARG A 145 -8.94 1.81 4.05
CA ARG A 145 -7.81 1.36 4.84
C ARG A 145 -6.60 1.18 3.93
N ILE A 146 -5.53 1.90 4.22
CA ILE A 146 -4.25 1.81 3.50
C ILE A 146 -3.31 0.93 4.31
N PHE A 147 -2.80 -0.14 3.68
CA PHE A 147 -1.96 -1.17 4.28
C PHE A 147 -0.51 -1.11 3.79
N ASP A 148 -0.28 -0.64 2.57
CA ASP A 148 1.05 -0.48 2.01
C ASP A 148 1.13 0.73 1.11
N VAL A 149 2.27 1.44 1.16
CA VAL A 149 2.61 2.55 0.27
C VAL A 149 4.04 2.34 -0.20
N ARG A 150 4.24 2.20 -1.52
CA ARG A 150 5.53 1.81 -2.11
C ARG A 150 5.90 2.65 -3.32
N LEU A 151 7.20 2.88 -3.45
CA LEU A 151 7.83 3.24 -4.71
C LEU A 151 8.44 2.00 -5.35
N LEU A 152 8.21 1.81 -6.64
CA LEU A 152 8.74 0.68 -7.41
C LEU A 152 9.55 1.17 -8.61
N THR A 153 10.64 0.48 -8.93
CA THR A 153 11.39 0.68 -10.18
C THR A 153 10.72 -0.09 -11.34
N ASP A 154 10.96 0.37 -12.56
CA ASP A 154 10.83 -0.46 -13.76
C ASP A 154 12.01 -1.45 -13.75
N ASN A 155 11.75 -2.73 -13.99
CA ASN A 155 12.75 -3.80 -13.92
C ASN A 155 12.99 -4.40 -15.29
#